data_AF-A0A4R3F3B9-F1
#
_entry.id   AF-A0A4R3F3B9-F1
#
_cell.length_a   1.000
_cell.length_b   1.000
_cell.length_c   1.000
_cell.angle_alpha   90.00
_cell.angle_beta   90.00
_cell.angle_gamma   90.00
#
_symmetry.space_group_name_H-M   'P 1'
#
loop_
_entity.id
_entity.type
_entity.pdbx_description
1 polymer ?
#
loop_
_entity_poly.entity_id
_entity_poly.type
_entity_poly.pdbx_seq_one_letter_code
_entity_poly.pdbx_strand_id
1 'polypeptide(L)'
;MSMMEMQKTSVFPDIQPSLGRTIVLAGLAADITWEIWARIITPLWVGGPLEPAALVQSVFGFNNLLLAEAIHAVVGIVFYPIGYLFIARPLQRLIFPKLPLLLTGVGFGTGLWVFALYVMAHLFAGLPAFLGFITLTWASLIGHILFGTVVAFVVRQIER
;
A
#
# COMPACT_ATOMS: atom_id res chain seq x y z
N MET A 1 8.86 -3.81 -45.60
CA MET A 1 8.23 -3.91 -44.28
C MET A 1 8.33 -2.54 -43.63
N SER A 2 7.20 -1.86 -43.43
CA SER A 2 7.17 -0.47 -42.94
C SER A 2 7.69 -0.38 -41.50
N MET A 3 8.45 0.68 -41.20
CA MET A 3 8.96 1.08 -39.89
C MET A 3 7.84 1.50 -38.93
N MET A 4 6.84 0.63 -38.72
CA MET A 4 5.99 0.68 -37.54
C MET A 4 6.53 -0.35 -36.56
N GLU A 5 7.72 -0.09 -36.00
CA GLU A 5 8.03 -0.66 -34.69
C GLU A 5 6.95 -0.13 -33.74
N MET A 6 5.93 -0.95 -33.53
CA MET A 6 5.06 -0.80 -32.37
C MET A 6 5.96 -0.89 -31.16
N GLN A 7 6.37 0.25 -30.63
CA GLN A 7 7.04 0.35 -29.35
C GLN A 7 6.07 -0.24 -28.33
N LYS A 8 6.18 -1.55 -28.08
CA LYS A 8 5.44 -2.23 -27.03
C LYS A 8 5.92 -1.57 -25.75
N THR A 9 5.15 -0.62 -25.24
CA THR A 9 5.36 -0.07 -23.91
C THR A 9 5.44 -1.24 -22.95
N SER A 10 6.61 -1.43 -22.35
CA SER A 10 6.84 -2.49 -21.39
C SER A 10 5.79 -2.42 -20.30
N VAL A 11 5.19 -3.56 -19.97
CA VAL A 11 4.14 -3.65 -18.94
C VAL A 11 4.76 -3.38 -17.56
N PHE A 12 6.01 -3.81 -17.36
CA PHE A 12 6.79 -3.62 -16.15
C PHE A 12 7.67 -2.36 -16.24
N PRO A 13 8.00 -1.72 -15.10
CA PRO A 13 8.98 -0.65 -15.07
C PRO A 13 10.38 -1.17 -15.40
N ASP A 14 11.21 -0.34 -16.03
CA ASP A 14 12.61 -0.66 -16.29
C ASP A 14 13.42 -0.64 -14.99
N ILE A 15 14.29 -1.64 -14.81
CA ILE A 15 15.14 -1.74 -13.62
C ILE A 15 16.34 -0.81 -13.80
N GLN A 16 16.25 0.38 -13.22
CA GLN A 16 17.28 1.42 -13.23
C GLN A 16 17.39 2.06 -11.83
N PRO A 17 18.51 2.74 -11.48
CA PRO A 17 18.66 3.38 -10.17
C PRO A 17 17.54 4.37 -9.81
N SER A 18 16.96 5.04 -10.82
CA SER A 18 15.79 5.92 -10.68
C SER A 18 14.57 5.20 -10.10
N LEU A 19 14.39 3.90 -10.36
CA LEU A 19 13.31 3.09 -9.82
C LEU A 19 13.39 2.99 -8.29
N GLY A 20 14.60 2.81 -7.75
CA GLY A 20 14.82 2.77 -6.30
C GLY A 20 14.40 4.07 -5.63
N ARG A 21 14.74 5.21 -6.25
CA ARG A 21 14.29 6.53 -5.79
C ARG A 21 12.77 6.65 -5.82
N THR A 22 12.11 6.20 -6.90
CA THR A 22 10.65 6.21 -7.00
C THR A 22 9.99 5.38 -5.90
N ILE A 23 10.50 4.16 -5.65
CA ILE A 23 10.00 3.27 -4.59
C ILE A 23 10.07 3.97 -3.24
N VAL A 24 11.25 4.46 -2.85
CA VAL A 24 11.47 5.06 -1.53
C VAL A 24 10.65 6.34 -1.35
N LEU A 25 10.61 7.23 -2.36
CA LEU A 25 9.85 8.48 -2.23
C LEU A 25 8.34 8.25 -2.19
N ALA A 26 7.82 7.32 -3.01
CA ALA A 26 6.40 6.99 -3.00
C ALA A 26 6.00 6.31 -1.68
N GLY A 27 6.82 5.37 -1.22
CA GLY A 27 6.61 4.67 0.04
C GLY A 27 6.68 5.60 1.25
N LEU A 28 7.72 6.44 1.34
CA LEU A 28 7.87 7.38 2.45
C LEU A 28 6.69 8.36 2.53
N ALA A 29 6.26 8.92 1.40
CA ALA A 29 5.12 9.83 1.37
C ALA A 29 3.81 9.12 1.80
N ALA A 30 3.60 7.89 1.34
CA ALA A 30 2.42 7.11 1.67
C ALA A 30 2.41 6.65 3.13
N ASP A 31 3.57 6.24 3.66
CA ASP A 31 3.76 5.80 5.05
C ASP A 31 3.56 6.98 6.03
N ILE A 32 4.13 8.16 5.73
CA ILE A 32 3.86 9.38 6.52
C ILE A 32 2.35 9.70 6.52
N THR A 33 1.70 9.59 5.36
CA THR A 33 0.24 9.82 5.25
C THR A 33 -0.53 8.82 6.11
N TRP A 34 -0.13 7.55 6.08
CA TRP A 34 -0.70 6.50 6.90
C TRP A 34 -0.51 6.77 8.39
N GLU A 35 0.70 7.12 8.84
CA GLU A 35 0.99 7.39 10.25
C GLU A 35 0.16 8.57 10.80
N ILE A 36 0.03 9.64 10.01
CA ILE A 36 -0.85 10.78 10.35
C ILE A 36 -2.30 10.30 10.47
N TRP A 37 -2.78 9.52 9.50
CA TRP A 37 -4.14 8.99 9.54
C TRP A 37 -4.37 8.07 10.74
N ALA A 38 -3.46 7.13 10.98
CA ALA A 38 -3.54 6.07 11.97
C ALA A 38 -3.43 6.59 13.41
N ARG A 39 -2.52 7.54 13.66
CA ARG A 39 -2.16 7.96 15.02
C ARG A 39 -2.69 9.34 15.41
N ILE A 40 -3.09 10.17 14.45
CA ILE A 40 -3.65 11.50 14.73
C ILE A 40 -5.13 11.53 14.40
N ILE A 41 -5.53 11.20 13.18
CA ILE A 41 -6.94 11.36 12.75
C ILE A 41 -7.84 10.27 13.33
N THR A 42 -7.42 9.00 13.24
CA THR A 42 -8.25 7.87 13.65
C THR A 42 -8.64 7.93 15.13
N PRO A 43 -7.73 8.19 16.09
CA PRO A 43 -8.11 8.29 17.51
C PRO A 43 -9.18 9.33 17.80
N LEU A 44 -9.12 10.49 17.12
CA LEU A 44 -10.07 11.59 17.29
C LEU A 44 -11.47 11.23 16.75
N TRP A 45 -11.55 10.28 15.82
CA TRP A 45 -12.79 9.86 15.20
C TRP A 45 -13.38 8.61 15.84
N VAL A 46 -12.57 7.59 16.09
CA VAL A 46 -13.04 6.24 16.46
C VAL A 46 -12.66 5.82 17.90
N GLY A 47 -11.97 6.69 18.64
CA GLY A 47 -11.63 6.47 20.05
C GLY A 47 -10.35 5.67 20.30
N GLY A 48 -9.61 5.30 19.25
CA GLY A 48 -8.31 4.63 19.36
C GLY A 48 -7.50 4.66 18.06
N PRO A 49 -6.18 4.47 18.11
CA PRO A 49 -5.32 4.45 16.93
C PRO A 49 -5.45 3.15 16.13
N LEU A 50 -5.02 3.21 14.87
CA LEU A 50 -4.64 2.00 14.14
C LEU A 50 -3.21 1.64 14.55
N GLU A 51 -2.97 0.37 14.91
CA GLU A 51 -1.69 -0.11 15.43
C GLU A 51 -1.08 -1.20 14.53
N PRO A 52 -0.39 -0.83 13.42
CA PRO A 52 0.24 -1.80 12.54
C PRO A 52 1.32 -2.63 13.25
N ALA A 53 2.09 -2.04 14.15
CA ALA A 53 3.10 -2.74 14.92
C ALA A 53 2.50 -3.85 15.81
N ALA A 54 1.33 -3.61 16.41
CA ALA A 54 0.61 -4.64 17.18
C ALA A 54 0.16 -5.81 16.29
N LEU A 55 -0.26 -5.53 15.05
CA LEU A 55 -0.56 -6.59 14.07
C LEU A 55 0.70 -7.39 13.72
N VAL A 56 1.83 -6.72 13.46
CA VAL A 56 3.12 -7.38 13.17
C VAL A 56 3.52 -8.31 14.33
N GLN A 57 3.46 -7.82 15.57
CA GLN A 57 3.74 -8.63 16.77
C GLN A 57 2.84 -9.86 16.84
N SER A 58 1.54 -9.68 16.57
CA SER A 58 0.55 -10.76 16.59
C SER A 58 0.81 -11.81 15.52
N VAL A 59 1.19 -11.39 14.30
CA VAL A 59 1.50 -12.30 13.18
C VAL A 59 2.76 -13.12 13.44
N PHE A 60 3.81 -12.50 13.98
CA PHE A 60 5.11 -13.15 14.14
C PHE A 60 5.35 -13.74 15.54
N GLY A 61 4.44 -13.52 16.49
CA GLY A 61 4.51 -14.09 17.83
C GLY A 61 5.65 -13.54 18.69
N PHE A 62 6.07 -12.29 18.47
CA PHE A 62 7.12 -11.63 19.27
C PHE A 62 6.60 -10.35 19.93
N ASN A 63 7.25 -9.93 21.03
CA ASN A 63 6.90 -8.71 21.75
C ASN A 63 8.07 -7.72 21.79
N ASN A 64 8.35 -7.09 20.66
CA ASN A 64 9.39 -6.08 20.48
C ASN A 64 8.82 -4.95 19.62
N LEU A 65 8.50 -3.81 20.23
CA LEU A 65 7.86 -2.70 19.54
C LEU A 65 8.75 -2.11 18.44
N LEU A 66 10.02 -1.84 18.75
CA LEU A 66 10.95 -1.25 17.79
C LEU A 66 11.11 -2.12 16.53
N LEU A 67 11.24 -3.44 16.72
CA LEU A 67 11.33 -4.37 15.60
C LEU A 67 10.02 -4.39 14.79
N ALA A 68 8.87 -4.38 15.46
CA ALA A 68 7.58 -4.37 14.79
C ALA A 68 7.34 -3.10 13.96
N GLU A 69 7.68 -1.93 14.51
CA GLU A 69 7.63 -0.64 13.81
C GLU A 69 8.62 -0.63 12.62
N ALA A 70 9.82 -1.16 12.80
CA ALA A 70 10.80 -1.26 11.72
C ALA A 70 10.31 -2.16 10.58
N ILE A 71 9.71 -3.31 10.90
CA ILE A 71 9.11 -4.20 9.90
C ILE A 71 7.95 -3.49 9.18
N HIS A 72 7.07 -2.84 9.93
CA HIS A 72 5.96 -2.06 9.37
C HIS A 72 6.46 -1.00 8.38
N ALA A 73 7.39 -0.16 8.83
CA ALA A 73 7.97 0.90 8.01
C ALA A 73 8.68 0.35 6.76
N VAL A 74 9.45 -0.74 6.87
CA VAL A 74 10.10 -1.36 5.70
C VAL A 74 9.06 -1.91 4.71
N VAL A 75 8.01 -2.56 5.20
CA VAL A 75 6.92 -3.07 4.36
C VAL A 75 6.18 -1.93 3.65
N GLY A 76 5.81 -0.89 4.40
CA GLY A 76 5.13 0.30 3.87
C GLY A 76 6.00 1.07 2.88
N ILE A 77 7.25 1.39 3.23
CA ILE A 77 8.12 2.26 2.43
C ILE A 77 8.70 1.54 1.21
N VAL A 78 8.95 0.24 1.29
CA VAL A 78 9.67 -0.49 0.22
C VAL A 78 8.75 -1.46 -0.50
N PHE A 79 8.15 -2.40 0.23
CA PHE A 79 7.47 -3.54 -0.40
C PHE A 79 6.12 -3.16 -1.01
N TYR A 80 5.35 -2.25 -0.41
CA TYR A 80 4.07 -1.82 -0.99
C TYR A 80 4.24 -1.00 -2.28
N PRO A 81 5.14 -0.02 -2.41
CA PRO A 81 5.41 0.63 -3.69
C PRO A 81 5.92 -0.34 -4.76
N ILE A 82 6.73 -1.35 -4.38
CA ILE A 82 7.11 -2.43 -5.30
C ILE A 82 5.86 -3.19 -5.77
N GLY A 83 4.97 -3.58 -4.85
CA GLY A 83 3.69 -4.23 -5.18
C GLY A 83 2.83 -3.38 -6.12
N TYR A 84 2.76 -2.06 -5.90
CA TYR A 84 2.06 -1.17 -6.82
C TYR A 84 2.67 -1.18 -8.22
N LEU A 85 4.00 -1.00 -8.32
CA LEU A 85 4.73 -0.87 -9.58
C LEU A 85 4.81 -2.16 -10.39
N PHE A 86 4.89 -3.31 -9.72
CA PHE A 86 5.10 -4.61 -10.36
C PHE A 86 3.86 -5.51 -10.38
N ILE A 87 2.79 -5.17 -9.65
CA ILE A 87 1.56 -5.95 -9.66
C ILE A 87 0.38 -5.07 -10.07
N ALA A 88 0.02 -4.07 -9.25
CA ALA A 88 -1.22 -3.31 -9.46
C ALA A 88 -1.22 -2.55 -10.80
N ARG A 89 -0.10 -1.90 -11.12
CA ARG A 89 0.03 -1.09 -12.34
C ARG A 89 0.14 -1.94 -13.61
N PRO A 90 0.98 -3.00 -13.67
CA PRO A 90 0.94 -4.00 -14.74
C PRO A 90 -0.47 -4.56 -14.98
N LEU A 91 -1.15 -4.98 -13.91
CA LEU A 91 -2.49 -5.55 -14.01
C LEU A 91 -3.49 -4.54 -14.56
N GLN A 92 -3.44 -3.28 -14.09
CA GLN A 92 -4.26 -2.20 -14.62
C GLN A 92 -4.00 -1.97 -16.11
N ARG A 93 -2.75 -1.93 -16.55
CA ARG A 93 -2.41 -1.75 -17.97
C ARG A 93 -2.94 -2.87 -18.85
N LEU A 94 -2.97 -4.10 -18.33
CA LEU A 94 -3.45 -5.28 -19.05
C LEU A 94 -4.97 -5.37 -19.11
N ILE A 95 -5.67 -5.10 -18.01
CA ILE A 95 -7.12 -5.33 -17.90
C ILE A 95 -7.92 -4.05 -18.17
N PHE A 96 -7.46 -2.91 -17.64
CA PHE A 96 -8.16 -1.63 -17.71
C PHE A 96 -7.22 -0.50 -18.17
N PRO A 97 -6.70 -0.53 -19.40
CA PRO A 97 -5.64 0.38 -19.85
C PRO A 97 -6.01 1.87 -19.78
N LYS A 98 -7.31 2.19 -19.84
CA LYS A 98 -7.83 3.56 -19.75
C LYS A 98 -8.17 4.02 -18.32
N LEU A 99 -7.96 3.17 -17.31
CA LEU A 99 -8.27 3.50 -15.92
C LEU A 99 -7.32 4.60 -15.42
N PRO A 100 -7.84 5.70 -14.84
CA PRO A 100 -7.02 6.72 -14.21
C PRO A 100 -6.13 6.13 -13.12
N LEU A 101 -4.86 6.54 -13.06
CA LEU A 101 -3.89 6.05 -12.07
C LEU A 101 -4.35 6.24 -10.62
N LEU A 102 -5.09 7.31 -10.33
CA LEU A 102 -5.65 7.51 -8.99
C LEU A 102 -6.64 6.40 -8.61
N LEU A 103 -7.48 5.93 -9.56
CA LEU A 103 -8.37 4.80 -9.31
C LEU A 103 -7.60 3.49 -9.18
N THR A 104 -6.46 3.34 -9.88
CA THR A 104 -5.52 2.24 -9.62
C THR A 104 -4.98 2.28 -8.19
N GLY A 105 -4.65 3.47 -7.68
CA GLY A 105 -4.24 3.69 -6.29
C GLY A 105 -5.31 3.31 -5.27
N VAL A 106 -6.57 3.71 -5.51
CA VAL A 106 -7.72 3.32 -4.67
C VAL A 106 -7.90 1.81 -4.66
N GLY A 107 -7.85 1.16 -5.83
CA GLY A 107 -7.95 -0.31 -5.94
C GLY A 107 -6.78 -1.02 -5.24
N PHE A 108 -5.56 -0.52 -5.40
CA PHE A 108 -4.38 -1.03 -4.72
C PHE A 108 -4.49 -0.90 -3.20
N GLY A 109 -4.88 0.27 -2.69
CA GLY A 109 -5.13 0.50 -1.27
C GLY A 109 -6.21 -0.43 -0.71
N THR A 110 -7.31 -0.62 -1.44
CA THR A 110 -8.35 -1.59 -1.05
C THR A 110 -7.79 -3.02 -0.98
N GLY A 111 -6.94 -3.39 -1.93
CA GLY A 111 -6.23 -4.67 -1.92
C GLY A 111 -5.30 -4.83 -0.71
N LEU A 112 -4.57 -3.77 -0.33
CA LEU A 112 -3.75 -3.77 0.89
C LEU A 112 -4.60 -3.91 2.15
N TRP A 113 -5.77 -3.28 2.22
CA TRP A 113 -6.69 -3.44 3.34
C TRP A 113 -7.18 -4.90 3.47
N VAL A 114 -7.52 -5.55 2.36
CA VAL A 114 -7.85 -6.98 2.35
C VAL A 114 -6.65 -7.81 2.82
N PHE A 115 -5.46 -7.52 2.30
CA PHE A 115 -4.24 -8.21 2.72
C PHE A 115 -3.97 -8.04 4.23
N ALA A 116 -4.05 -6.82 4.76
CA ALA A 116 -3.79 -6.55 6.16
C ALA A 116 -4.84 -7.20 7.09
N LEU A 117 -6.13 -7.00 6.82
CA LEU A 117 -7.18 -7.38 7.76
C LEU A 117 -7.74 -8.78 7.56
N TYR A 118 -7.66 -9.33 6.35
CA TYR A 118 -8.09 -10.71 6.10
C TYR A 118 -6.89 -11.65 6.10
N VAL A 119 -5.85 -11.38 5.29
CA VAL A 119 -4.71 -12.30 5.22
C VAL A 119 -3.90 -12.25 6.52
N MET A 120 -3.35 -11.09 6.88
CA MET A 120 -2.44 -10.99 8.03
C MET A 120 -3.17 -11.10 9.38
N ALA A 121 -4.22 -10.32 9.59
CA ALA A 121 -4.94 -10.32 10.87
C ALA A 121 -5.73 -11.62 11.11
N HIS A 122 -6.48 -12.10 10.11
CA HIS A 122 -7.33 -13.27 10.31
C HIS A 122 -6.62 -14.60 10.05
N LEU A 123 -6.01 -14.79 8.88
CA LEU A 123 -5.39 -16.08 8.55
C LEU A 123 -4.10 -16.35 9.34
N PHE A 124 -3.27 -15.33 9.57
CA PHE A 124 -2.00 -15.51 10.29
C PHE A 124 -2.11 -15.22 11.79
N ALA A 125 -2.76 -14.13 12.21
CA ALA A 125 -2.85 -13.76 13.62
C ALA A 125 -4.10 -14.28 14.36
N GLY A 126 -5.03 -14.95 13.67
CA GLY A 126 -6.21 -15.55 14.29
C GLY A 126 -7.26 -14.57 14.80
N LEU A 127 -7.19 -13.29 14.40
CA LEU A 127 -8.20 -12.28 14.73
C LEU A 127 -9.49 -12.52 13.92
N PRO A 128 -10.64 -11.96 14.32
CA PRO A 128 -11.85 -12.01 13.51
C PRO A 128 -11.60 -11.44 12.10
N ALA A 129 -12.21 -12.04 11.07
CA ALA A 129 -12.13 -11.53 9.70
C ALA A 129 -12.53 -10.06 9.66
N PHE A 130 -11.66 -9.22 9.10
CA PHE A 130 -11.85 -7.76 9.07
C PHE A 130 -12.11 -7.15 10.45
N LEU A 131 -11.51 -7.70 11.52
CA LEU A 131 -11.72 -7.31 12.92
C LEU A 131 -13.21 -7.37 13.36
N GLY A 132 -14.05 -8.12 12.65
CA GLY A 132 -15.49 -8.16 12.89
C GLY A 132 -16.26 -6.96 12.33
N PHE A 133 -15.69 -6.25 11.34
CA PHE A 133 -16.31 -5.09 10.67
C PHE A 133 -16.70 -3.93 11.61
N ILE A 134 -15.94 -3.77 12.71
CA ILE A 134 -16.07 -2.65 13.63
C ILE A 134 -15.61 -1.32 13.00
N THR A 135 -15.81 -0.20 13.67
CA THR A 135 -15.44 1.13 13.17
C THR A 135 -13.97 1.23 12.73
N LEU A 136 -13.05 0.60 13.47
CA LEU A 136 -11.62 0.56 13.12
C LEU A 136 -11.36 -0.11 11.76
N THR A 137 -12.18 -1.08 11.36
CA THR A 137 -12.09 -1.75 10.06
C THR A 137 -12.25 -0.75 8.91
N TRP A 138 -13.22 0.17 9.06
CA TRP A 138 -13.53 1.17 8.04
C TRP A 138 -12.53 2.33 8.07
N ALA A 139 -12.08 2.73 9.25
CA ALA A 139 -10.96 3.68 9.38
C ALA A 139 -9.69 3.13 8.70
N SER A 140 -9.42 1.83 8.87
CA SER A 140 -8.31 1.15 8.19
C SER A 140 -8.48 1.14 6.67
N LEU A 141 -9.70 0.90 6.15
CA LEU A 141 -9.95 0.95 4.70
C LEU A 141 -9.61 2.32 4.12
N ILE A 142 -10.09 3.40 4.76
CA ILE A 142 -9.80 4.77 4.31
C ILE A 142 -8.29 5.03 4.36
N GLY A 143 -7.62 4.63 5.44
CA GLY A 143 -6.16 4.77 5.57
C GLY A 143 -5.41 4.09 4.43
N HIS A 144 -5.80 2.87 4.05
CA HIS A 144 -5.13 2.15 2.97
C HIS A 144 -5.44 2.75 1.60
N ILE A 145 -6.66 3.25 1.38
CA ILE A 145 -7.02 3.99 0.16
C ILE A 145 -6.16 5.26 0.04
N LEU A 146 -5.98 6.00 1.13
CA LEU A 146 -5.09 7.17 1.17
C LEU A 146 -3.66 6.77 0.83
N PHE A 147 -3.14 5.72 1.47
CA PHE A 147 -1.81 5.17 1.18
C PHE A 147 -1.65 4.85 -0.32
N GLY A 148 -2.54 4.04 -0.89
CA GLY A 148 -2.46 3.63 -2.28
C GLY A 148 -2.61 4.80 -3.27
N THR A 149 -3.44 5.78 -2.93
CA THR A 149 -3.61 7.01 -3.72
C THR A 149 -2.34 7.87 -3.70
N VAL A 150 -1.68 8.00 -2.55
CA VAL A 150 -0.42 8.74 -2.43
C VAL A 150 0.70 8.04 -3.20
N VAL A 151 0.81 6.71 -3.12
CA VAL A 151 1.76 5.95 -3.96
C VAL A 151 1.51 6.25 -5.44
N ALA A 152 0.27 6.12 -5.91
CA ALA A 152 -0.08 6.37 -7.30
C ALA A 152 0.20 7.81 -7.73
N PHE A 153 -0.06 8.79 -6.86
CA PHE A 153 0.21 10.20 -7.11
C PHE A 153 1.70 10.47 -7.25
N VAL A 154 2.53 10.03 -6.29
CA VAL A 154 3.97 10.28 -6.31
C VAL A 154 4.64 9.61 -7.52
N VAL A 155 4.28 8.35 -7.82
CA VAL A 155 4.76 7.66 -9.03
C VAL A 155 4.42 8.48 -10.28
N ARG A 156 3.18 8.98 -10.39
CA ARG A 156 2.77 9.81 -11.52
C ARG A 156 3.56 11.12 -11.63
N GLN A 157 3.94 11.75 -10.52
CA GLN A 157 4.73 12.99 -10.57
C GLN A 157 6.18 12.75 -10.98
N ILE A 158 6.75 11.59 -10.60
CA ILE A 158 8.15 11.27 -10.93
C ILE A 158 8.30 10.82 -12.40
N GLU A 159 7.26 10.21 -12.97
CA GLU A 159 7.26 9.75 -14.38
C GLU A 159 6.93 10.85 -15.41
N ARG A 160 6.53 12.04 -14.96
CA ARG A 160 6.26 13.19 -15.83
C ARG A 160 7.54 13.95 -16.15
#